data_AF-A0A832HIV2-F1
#
_entry.id   AF-A0A832HIV2-F1
#
_cell.length_a   1.000
_cell.length_b   1.000
_cell.length_c   1.000
_cell.angle_alpha   90.00
_cell.angle_beta   90.00
_cell.angle_gamma   90.00
#
_symmetry.space_group_name_H-M   'P 1'
#
loop_
_entity.id
_entity.type
_entity.pdbx_description
1 polymer ?
#
loop_
_entity_poly.entity_id
_entity_poly.type
_entity_poly.pdbx_seq_one_letter_code
_entity_poly.pdbx_strand_id
1 'polypeptide(L)' 'MGETLKPRLYSLRQQEIDQSRRMSPEQKLAMGGELFDDVIQRMLAGIQMSFPGISDEQARVELKRRLAIAKRRETRT' A
#
# COMPACT_ATOMS: atom_id res chain seq x y z
N MET A 1 14.88 -5.24 20.67
CA MET A 1 15.14 -4.12 19.74
C MET A 1 13.85 -3.64 19.04
N GLY A 2 12.76 -3.36 19.77
CA GLY A 2 11.45 -3.02 19.17
C GLY A 2 10.92 -1.61 19.47
N GLU A 3 11.47 -0.93 20.48
CA GLU A 3 10.97 0.37 20.94
C GLU A 3 11.42 1.55 20.07
N THR A 4 12.60 1.46 19.45
CA THR A 4 13.21 2.57 18.69
C THR A 4 12.64 2.73 17.27
N LEU A 5 11.91 1.72 16.76
CA LEU A 5 11.33 1.71 15.41
C LEU A 5 10.03 2.52 15.30
N LYS A 6 9.18 2.48 16.33
CA LYS A 6 7.87 3.17 16.31
C LYS A 6 8.00 4.70 16.19
N PRO A 7 8.89 5.39 16.94
CA PRO A 7 9.07 6.83 16.81
C PRO A 7 9.60 7.24 15.43
N ARG A 8 10.48 6.43 14.83
CA ARG A 8 11.04 6.69 13.49
C ARG A 8 9.99 6.55 12.38
N LEU A 9 9.12 5.55 12.48
CA LEU A 9 8.02 5.39 11.53
C LEU A 9 7.00 6.54 11.63
N TYR A 10 6.77 7.04 12.84
CA TYR A 10 5.91 8.21 13.06
C TYR A 10 6.51 9.49 12.44
N SER A 11 7.81 9.75 12.65
CA SER A 11 8.48 10.92 12.08
C SER A 11 8.52 10.88 10.55
N LEU A 12 8.74 9.70 9.95
CA LEU A 12 8.69 9.52 8.49
C LEU A 12 7.29 9.81 7.93
N ARG A 13 6.24 9.29 8.58
CA ARG A 13 4.86 9.56 8.20
C ARG A 13 4.52 11.05 8.25
N GLN A 14 4.99 11.79 9.26
CA GLN A 14 4.73 13.23 9.33
C GLN A 14 5.44 14.01 8.22
N GLN A 15 6.66 13.61 7.85
CA GLN A 15 7.36 14.23 6.73
C GLN A 15 6.62 14.02 5.41
N GLU A 16 6.11 12.81 5.16
CA GLU A 16 5.29 12.51 3.96
C GLU A 16 4.00 13.35 3.93
N ILE A 17 3.33 13.53 5.08
CA ILE A 17 2.13 14.36 5.19
C ILE A 17 2.44 15.83 4.91
N ASP A 18 3.51 16.38 5.49
CA ASP A 18 3.89 17.77 5.29
C ASP A 18 4.35 18.03 3.85
N GLN A 19 5.01 17.05 3.22
CA GLN A 19 5.35 17.10 1.80
C GLN A 19 4.09 17.10 0.92
N SER A 20 3.14 16.20 1.19
CA SER A 20 1.86 16.16 0.48
C SER A 20 1.07 17.46 0.62
N ARG A 21 1.10 18.11 1.80
CA ARG A 21 0.44 19.42 2.02
C ARG A 21 1.02 20.54 1.17
N ARG A 22 2.31 20.47 0.80
CA ARG A 22 2.99 21.48 -0.02
C ARG A 22 2.81 21.27 -1.53
N MET A 23 2.23 20.15 -1.95
CA MET A 23 2.02 19.84 -3.36
C MET A 23 0.75 20.50 -3.91
N SER A 24 0.85 20.97 -5.16
CA SER A 24 -0.31 21.41 -5.93
C SER A 24 -1.27 20.23 -6.23
N PRO A 25 -2.54 20.49 -6.58
CA PRO A 25 -3.46 19.44 -6.99
C PRO A 25 -2.94 18.57 -8.16
N GLU A 26 -2.27 19.18 -9.14
CA GLU A 26 -1.71 18.48 -10.32
C GLU A 26 -0.55 17.57 -9.91
N GLN A 27 0.30 18.02 -8.98
CA GLN A 27 1.40 17.22 -8.44
C GLN A 27 0.87 16.03 -7.64
N LYS A 28 -0.17 16.23 -6.82
CA LYS A 28 -0.84 15.14 -6.09
C LYS A 28 -1.45 14.12 -7.05
N LEU A 29 -2.06 14.59 -8.12
CA LEU A 29 -2.64 13.72 -9.14
C LEU A 29 -1.56 12.89 -9.83
N ALA A 30 -0.45 13.51 -10.24
CA ALA A 30 0.69 12.83 -10.86
C ALA A 30 1.29 11.76 -9.93
N MET A 31 1.44 12.08 -8.64
CA MET A 31 1.91 11.12 -7.64
C MET A 31 0.92 10.01 -7.31
N GLY A 32 -0.36 10.18 -7.62
CA GLY A 32 -1.39 9.16 -7.39
C GLY A 32 -1.04 7.84 -8.08
N GLY A 33 -0.42 7.87 -9.26
CA GLY A 33 0.05 6.68 -9.97
C GLY A 33 1.18 5.97 -9.24
N GLU A 34 2.21 6.69 -8.83
CA GLU A 34 3.35 6.12 -8.09
C GLU A 34 2.93 5.54 -6.73
N LEU A 35 2.04 6.23 -6.02
CA LEU A 35 1.46 5.75 -4.77
C LEU A 35 0.64 4.49 -4.97
N PHE A 36 -0.12 4.41 -6.06
CA PHE A 36 -0.88 3.22 -6.39
C PHE A 36 0.06 2.03 -6.60
N ASP A 37 1.10 2.20 -7.41
CA ASP A 37 2.08 1.15 -7.69
C ASP A 37 2.82 0.67 -6.42
N ASP A 38 3.27 1.59 -5.57
CA ASP A 38 3.92 1.25 -4.30
C ASP A 38 2.98 0.44 -3.38
N VAL A 39 1.72 0.84 -3.28
CA VAL A 39 0.73 0.10 -2.49
C VAL A 39 0.47 -1.29 -3.08
N ILE A 40 0.40 -1.45 -4.41
CA ILE A 40 0.32 -2.76 -5.05
C ILE A 40 1.53 -3.63 -4.66
N GLN A 41 2.75 -3.09 -4.72
CA GLN A 41 3.96 -3.85 -4.36
C GLN A 41 3.95 -4.29 -2.89
N ARG A 42 3.58 -3.40 -1.97
CA ARG A 42 3.47 -3.74 -0.54
C ARG A 42 2.44 -4.84 -0.29
N MET A 43 1.31 -4.80 -0.98
CA MET A 43 0.30 -5.86 -0.89
C MET A 43 0.82 -7.20 -1.43
N LEU A 44 1.52 -7.21 -2.57
CA LEU A 44 2.14 -8.41 -3.13
C LEU A 44 3.17 -9.01 -2.18
N ALA A 45 4.04 -8.19 -1.60
CA ALA A 45 5.02 -8.62 -0.61
C ALA A 45 4.33 -9.28 0.61
N GLY A 46 3.26 -8.65 1.14
CA GLY A 46 2.47 -9.22 2.23
C GLY A 46 1.80 -10.55 1.87
N ILE A 47 1.34 -10.70 0.63
CA ILE A 47 0.78 -11.96 0.11
C ILE A 47 1.86 -13.04 0.04
N GLN A 48 3.03 -12.75 -0.52
CA GLN A 48 4.14 -13.69 -0.61
C GLN A 48 4.66 -14.12 0.77
N MET A 49 4.70 -13.19 1.73
CA MET A 49 5.02 -13.52 3.13
C MET A 49 3.98 -14.46 3.76
N SER A 50 2.70 -14.33 3.37
CA SER A 50 1.62 -15.21 3.86
C SER A 50 1.62 -16.58 3.20
N PHE A 51 2.19 -16.70 1.99
CA PHE A 51 2.24 -17.91 1.19
C PHE A 51 3.66 -18.12 0.63
N PRO A 52 4.60 -18.66 1.42
CA PRO A 52 5.97 -18.86 0.96
C PRO A 52 6.02 -19.76 -0.28
N GLY A 53 6.83 -19.35 -1.27
CA GLY A 53 7.11 -20.15 -2.47
C GLY A 53 6.12 -20.00 -3.63
N ILE A 54 5.08 -19.15 -3.51
CA ILE A 54 4.23 -18.83 -4.66
C ILE A 54 4.98 -17.92 -5.64
N SER A 55 4.68 -18.05 -6.93
CA SER A 55 5.21 -17.16 -7.97
C SER A 55 4.56 -15.77 -7.91
N ASP A 56 5.20 -14.79 -8.56
CA ASP A 56 4.66 -13.43 -8.68
C ASP A 56 3.27 -13.42 -9.34
N GLU A 57 3.05 -14.27 -10.33
CA GLU A 57 1.76 -14.37 -11.01
C GLU A 57 0.68 -14.94 -10.05
N GLN A 58 1.03 -15.94 -9.26
CA GLN A 58 0.13 -16.47 -8.22
C GLN A 58 -0.19 -15.41 -7.16
N ALA A 59 0.79 -14.60 -6.75
CA ALA A 59 0.57 -13.49 -5.83
C ALA A 59 -0.38 -12.43 -6.42
N ARG A 60 -0.25 -12.12 -7.72
CA ARG A 60 -1.17 -11.21 -8.43
C ARG A 60 -2.59 -11.76 -8.54
N VAL A 61 -2.76 -13.06 -8.78
CA VAL A 61 -4.07 -13.71 -8.78
C VAL A 61 -4.74 -13.61 -7.41
N GLU A 62 -4.00 -13.88 -6.33
CA GLU A 62 -4.52 -13.75 -4.97
C GLU A 62 -4.86 -12.30 -4.62
N LEU A 63 -4.05 -11.33 -5.06
CA LEU A 63 -4.34 -9.91 -4.90
C LEU A 63 -5.68 -9.52 -5.56
N LYS A 64 -5.88 -9.93 -6.82
CA LYS A 64 -7.16 -9.71 -7.54
C LYS A 64 -8.34 -10.32 -6.79
N ARG A 65 -8.19 -11.54 -6.24
CA ARG A 65 -9.23 -12.21 -5.44
C ARG A 65 -9.59 -11.39 -4.19
N ARG A 66 -8.59 -10.89 -3.46
CA ARG A 66 -8.79 -10.08 -2.24
C ARG A 66 -9.51 -8.77 -2.54
N LEU A 67 -9.13 -8.07 -3.62
CA LEU A 67 -9.80 -6.83 -4.05
C LEU A 67 -11.25 -7.08 -4.45
N ALA A 68 -11.55 -8.18 -5.15
CA ALA A 68 -12.93 -8.54 -5.49
C ALA A 68 -13.79 -8.80 -4.25
N ILE A 69 -13.22 -9.42 -3.21
CA ILE A 69 -13.91 -9.62 -1.92
C ILE A 69 -14.17 -8.28 -1.22
N ALA A 70 -13.18 -7.38 -1.19
CA ALA A 70 -13.32 -6.06 -0.59
C ALA A 70 -14.43 -5.24 -1.28
N LYS A 71 -14.42 -5.17 -2.62
CA LYS A 71 -15.46 -4.49 -3.40
C LYS A 71 -16.88 -4.98 -3.10
N ARG A 72 -17.05 -6.29 -2.92
CA ARG A 72 -18.35 -6.90 -2.55
C ARG A 72 -18.79 -6.55 -1.13
N ARG A 73 -17.87 -6.26 -0.22
CA ARG A 73 -18.20 -5.83 1.15
C ARG A 73 -18.68 -4.39 1.16
N GLU A 74 -18.02 -3.51 0.40
CA GLU A 74 -18.40 -2.10 0.27
C GLU A 74 -19.79 -1.92 -0.33
N THR A 75 -20.19 -2.77 -1.28
CA THR A 75 -21.54 -2.73 -1.90
C THR A 75 -22.65 -3.27 -0.99
N ARG A 76 -22.33 -3.80 0.19
CA ARG A 76 -23.29 -4.36 1.15
C ARG A 76 -23.58 -3.43 2.34
N THR A 77 -22.95 -2.26 2.36
CA THR A 77 -23.13 -1.16 3.32
C THR A 77 -23.79 0.01 2.62
#